data_AF-A0A6G2ID15-F1
#
_entry.id   AF-A0A6G2ID15-F1
#
_cell.length_a   1.000
_cell.length_b   1.000
_cell.length_c   1.000
_cell.angle_alpha   90.00
_cell.angle_beta   90.00
_cell.angle_gamma   90.00
#
_symmetry.space_group_name_H-M   'P 1'
#
loop_
_entity.id
_entity.type
_entity.pdbx_description
1 polymer ?
#
loop_
_entity_poly.entity_id
_entity_poly.type
_entity_poly.pdbx_seq_one_letter_code
_entity_poly.pdbx_strand_id
1 'polypeptide(L)' 'MTEPPHVCRHCDERITDPDDAVAVAHEAGNSGPGWTVWAHREHADLVELIDPDLLRIMLRIWSAKVQQPET' A
#
# COMPACT_ATOMS: atom_id res chain seq x y z
N MET A 1 1.70 8.05 26.28
CA MET A 1 1.31 7.77 24.89
C MET A 1 1.90 6.42 24.53
N THR A 2 1.07 5.43 24.22
CA THR A 2 1.54 4.13 23.72
C THR A 2 1.69 4.27 22.21
N GLU A 3 2.85 3.92 21.68
CA GLU A 3 3.09 3.91 20.24
C GLU A 3 2.10 2.91 19.59
N PRO A 4 1.40 3.29 18.51
CA PRO A 4 0.46 2.39 17.86
C PRO A 4 1.19 1.11 17.43
N PRO A 5 0.64 -0.08 17.71
CA PRO A 5 1.32 -1.33 17.40
C PRO A 5 1.53 -1.45 15.88
N HIS A 6 2.75 -1.77 15.46
CA HIS A 6 3.02 -2.16 14.08
C HIS A 6 2.29 -3.47 13.78
N VAL A 7 1.52 -3.49 12.70
CA VAL A 7 0.82 -4.67 12.19
C VAL A 7 1.30 -4.90 10.77
N CYS A 8 1.65 -6.15 10.45
CA CYS A 8 2.11 -6.50 9.12
C CYS A 8 0.94 -6.49 8.14
N ARG A 9 1.03 -5.66 7.11
CA ARG A 9 -0.03 -5.52 6.09
C ARG A 9 -0.30 -6.80 5.28
N HIS A 10 0.66 -7.72 5.21
CA HIS A 10 0.55 -8.95 4.43
C HIS A 10 -0.19 -10.07 5.19
N CYS A 11 0.18 -10.31 6.47
CA CYS A 11 -0.39 -11.41 7.26
C CYS A 11 -1.37 -10.96 8.36
N ASP A 12 -1.58 -9.65 8.52
CA ASP A 12 -2.44 -9.02 9.54
C ASP A 12 -2.03 -9.32 11.00
N GLU A 13 -0.85 -9.90 11.21
CA GLU A 13 -0.31 -10.17 12.55
C GLU A 13 0.45 -8.96 13.11
N ARG A 14 0.49 -8.87 14.44
CA ARG A 14 1.26 -7.84 15.13
C ARG A 14 2.76 -8.12 15.04
N ILE A 15 3.52 -7.11 14.63
CA ILE A 15 4.98 -7.14 14.67
C ILE A 15 5.42 -6.94 16.13
N THR A 16 6.07 -7.95 16.70
CA THR A 16 6.49 -7.94 18.12
C THR A 16 7.94 -7.53 18.31
N ASP A 17 8.80 -7.82 17.33
CA ASP A 17 10.18 -7.37 17.27
C ASP A 17 10.27 -6.06 16.46
N PRO A 18 10.64 -4.93 17.08
CA PRO A 18 10.82 -3.66 16.37
C PRO A 18 11.82 -3.74 15.22
N ASP A 19 12.85 -4.60 15.32
CA ASP A 19 13.86 -4.77 14.27
C ASP A 19 13.33 -5.55 13.06
N ASP A 20 12.13 -6.14 13.15
CA ASP A 20 11.45 -6.80 12.02
C ASP A 20 10.45 -5.88 11.30
N ALA A 21 10.19 -4.68 11.83
CA ALA A 21 9.26 -3.75 11.24
C ALA A 21 9.88 -2.99 10.04
N VAL A 22 9.33 -3.20 8.85
CA VAL A 22 9.70 -2.49 7.62
C VAL A 22 8.56 -1.57 7.19
N ALA A 23 8.85 -0.28 7.01
CA ALA A 23 7.92 0.67 6.41
C ALA A 23 7.86 0.46 4.89
N VAL A 24 6.70 0.06 4.37
CA VAL A 24 6.53 -0.30 2.95
C VAL A 24 5.76 0.75 2.15
N ALA A 25 4.94 1.56 2.82
CA ALA A 25 4.18 2.64 2.20
C ALA A 25 3.75 3.69 3.23
N HIS A 26 3.30 4.83 2.73
CA HIS A 26 2.59 5.85 3.50
C HIS A 26 1.26 6.14 2.83
N GLU A 27 0.16 5.83 3.51
CA GLU A 27 -1.18 6.12 3.02
C GLU A 27 -1.60 7.51 3.49
N ALA A 28 -1.90 8.39 2.54
CA ALA A 28 -2.37 9.73 2.84
C ALA A 28 -3.79 9.68 3.43
N GLY A 29 -4.01 10.39 4.53
CA GLY A 29 -5.34 10.55 5.10
C GLY A 29 -6.10 11.66 4.38
N ASN A 30 -7.40 11.47 4.15
CA ASN A 30 -8.27 12.54 3.64
C ASN A 30 -8.36 13.73 4.60
N SER A 31 -8.13 13.49 5.89
CA SER A 31 -8.11 14.49 6.96
C SER A 31 -6.98 14.18 7.93
N GLY A 32 -5.79 14.72 7.68
CA GLY A 32 -4.62 14.57 8.56
C GLY A 32 -3.38 14.03 7.85
N PRO A 33 -2.31 13.72 8.60
CA PRO A 33 -1.01 13.35 8.03
C PRO A 33 -0.98 11.96 7.37
N GLY A 34 -2.03 11.15 7.50
CA GLY A 34 -2.06 9.77 7.01
C GLY A 34 -1.45 8.76 8.00
N TRP A 35 -1.07 7.58 7.52
CA TRP A 35 -0.42 6.55 8.33
C TRP A 35 0.62 5.76 7.53
N THR A 36 1.67 5.33 8.21
CA THR A 36 2.68 4.42 7.66
C THR A 36 2.16 2.99 7.67
N VAL A 37 2.33 2.30 6.55
CA VAL A 37 2.03 0.88 6.39
C VAL A 37 3.30 0.09 6.69
N TRP A 38 3.18 -0.90 7.58
CA TRP A 38 4.28 -1.72 8.05
C TRP A 38 4.16 -3.17 7.58
N ALA A 39 5.28 -3.87 7.47
CA ALA A 39 5.34 -5.31 7.21
C ALA A 39 6.49 -5.95 8.00
N HIS A 40 6.38 -7.24 8.29
CA HIS A 40 7.56 -8.05 8.64
C HIS A 40 8.57 -7.98 7.49
N ARG A 41 9.87 -8.08 7.81
CA ARG A 41 10.93 -8.02 6.79
C ARG A 41 10.74 -9.04 5.69
N GLU A 42 10.35 -10.26 6.04
CA GLU A 42 10.10 -11.36 5.09
C GLU A 42 8.87 -11.12 4.19
N HIS A 43 7.95 -10.26 4.61
CA HIS A 43 6.71 -9.96 3.89
C HIS A 43 6.74 -8.62 3.15
N ALA A 44 7.81 -7.84 3.28
CA ALA A 44 7.87 -6.49 2.72
C ALA A 44 7.59 -6.47 1.21
N ASP A 45 8.17 -7.41 0.47
CA ASP A 45 7.99 -7.55 -0.99
C ASP A 45 6.66 -8.23 -1.39
N LEU A 46 5.92 -8.77 -0.42
CA LEU A 46 4.64 -9.44 -0.64
C LEU A 46 3.43 -8.52 -0.38
N VAL A 47 3.67 -7.29 0.08
CA VAL A 47 2.60 -6.31 0.25
C VAL A 47 2.21 -5.77 -1.13
N GLU A 48 0.96 -6.03 -1.53
CA GLU A 48 0.38 -5.40 -2.72
C GLU A 48 0.18 -3.89 -2.46
N LEU A 49 1.10 -3.08 -2.97
CA LEU A 49 1.04 -1.61 -2.84
C LEU A 49 0.07 -0.96 -3.83
N ILE A 50 -0.32 -1.68 -4.87
CA ILE A 50 -1.27 -1.23 -5.88
C ILE A 50 -2.44 -2.19 -5.86
N ASP A 51 -3.63 -1.67 -5.60
CA ASP A 51 -4.86 -2.43 -5.72
C ASP A 51 -5.00 -2.98 -7.16
N PRO A 52 -5.07 -4.31 -7.35
CA PRO A 52 -5.04 -4.92 -8.67
C PRO A 52 -6.30 -4.59 -9.49
N ASP A 53 -7.45 -4.38 -8.85
CA ASP A 53 -8.68 -3.98 -9.54
C ASP A 53 -8.59 -2.52 -10.00
N LEU A 54 -8.05 -1.63 -9.16
CA LEU A 54 -7.79 -0.25 -9.55
C LEU A 54 -6.80 -0.17 -10.71
N LEU A 55 -5.69 -0.92 -10.64
CA LEU A 55 -4.71 -1.01 -11.72
C LEU A 55 -5.37 -1.48 -13.02
N ARG A 56 -6.19 -2.54 -12.94
CA ARG A 56 -6.92 -3.06 -14.10
C ARG A 56 -7.86 -2.03 -14.70
N ILE A 57 -8.58 -1.26 -13.88
CA ILE A 57 -9.49 -0.20 -14.34
C ILE A 57 -8.69 0.93 -15.01
N MET A 58 -7.61 1.40 -14.38
CA MET A 58 -6.75 2.45 -14.93
C MET A 58 -6.18 2.05 -16.30
N LEU A 59 -5.68 0.82 -16.41
CA LEU A 59 -5.14 0.31 -17.68
C LEU A 59 -6.19 0.27 -18.78
N ARG A 60 -7.44 -0.09 -18.46
CA ARG A 60 -8.55 -0.06 -19.43
C ARG A 60 -8.83 1.36 -19.93
N ILE A 61 -8.89 2.34 -19.01
CA ILE A 61 -9.15 3.75 -19.36
C ILE A 61 -8.01 4.30 -20.23
N TRP A 62 -6.76 4.06 -19.86
CA TRP A 62 -5.62 4.50 -20.64
C TRP A 62 -5.57 3.86 -22.02
N SER A 63 -5.81 2.56 -22.11
CA SER A 63 -5.87 1.86 -23.40
C SER A 63 -6.94 2.48 -24.31
N ALA A 64 -8.12 2.77 -23.77
CA ALA A 64 -9.19 3.44 -24.52
C ALA A 64 -8.77 4.83 -25.00
N LYS A 65 -8.11 5.63 -24.14
CA LYS A 65 -7.62 6.98 -24.51
C LYS A 65 -6.54 6.94 -25.60
N VAL A 66 -5.59 6.01 -25.51
CA VAL A 66 -4.54 5.84 -26.54
C VAL A 66 -5.14 5.45 -27.89
N GLN A 67 -6.26 4.72 -27.90
CA GLN A 67 -6.97 4.32 -29.12
C GLN A 67 -7.86 5.42 -29.71
N GLN A 68 -8.17 6.48 -28.96
CA GLN A 68 -8.93 7.62 -29.48
C GLN A 68 -7.94 8.62 -30.10
N PRO A 69 -8.00 8.89 -31.42
CA PRO A 69 -7.22 9.96 -32.00
C PRO A 69 -7.66 11.29 -31.39
N GLU A 70 -6.70 12.14 -31.04
CA GLU A 70 -6.95 13.50 -30.58
C GLU A 70 -7.69 14.25 -31.71
N THR A 71 -9.00 14.50 -31.52
CA THR A 71 -9.82 15.31 -32.42
C THR A 71 -9.62 16.80 -32.16
#